data_AF-A0A9D6Y6F1-F1
#
_entry.id   AF-A0A9D6Y6F1-F1
#
_cell.length_a   1.000
_cell.length_b   1.000
_cell.length_c   1.000
_cell.angle_alpha   90.00
_cell.angle_beta   90.00
_cell.angle_gamma   90.00
#
_symmetry.space_group_name_H-M   'P 1'
#
loop_
_entity.id
_entity.type
_entity.pdbx_description
1 polymer ?
#
loop_
_entity_poly.entity_id
_entity_poly.type
_entity_poly.pdbx_seq_one_letter_code
_entity_poly.pdbx_strand_id
1 'polypeptide(L)'
;MTSAIDYMLISTDDHIIEPPDVWHGRLEAKYQSRAPQIVELDGEERWVFEDQKLINTGLSVMAGKKYEDYNPKAARFADMRPGCYDPKERLKDMDLDGIEAQVLFPSTPGMAGQTFSEANDKELALRCLQTYNDWLADSWCAPNPRRLIGQTIVPLWDMRLAVAEFQRGLRLGHKALSMPNDPQSMGYPRLSDRYWDPLWDTVEEAGVPVSMHIASGTQKRWFPLTPGEGSPATVFITVGPTANFTVIADMIFSGLLHRHPKLRFVSAEGGIGWIGYLLQRADEVYHKHRHWSKPPITEKPSFYFRRQIFANFLDDAVGITARHHIGVDNLMFEVDYPHSDTTFPNSRRIASERFSEVPAGEARKIFRDNAIRLFKLDLA
;
A
#
# COMPACT_ATOMS: atom_id res chain seq x y z
N MET A 1 26.87 -15.97 -10.93
CA MET A 1 27.05 -16.47 -9.55
C MET A 1 25.66 -16.49 -8.90
N THR A 2 25.31 -17.57 -8.22
CA THR A 2 24.06 -17.72 -7.45
C THR A 2 23.99 -16.66 -6.35
N SER A 3 22.77 -16.22 -5.99
CA SER A 3 22.61 -15.05 -5.12
C SER A 3 22.95 -15.38 -3.66
N ALA A 4 24.05 -14.82 -3.16
CA ALA A 4 24.17 -14.57 -1.73
C ALA A 4 23.58 -13.18 -1.50
N ILE A 5 22.48 -13.09 -0.76
CA ILE A 5 21.88 -11.80 -0.39
C ILE A 5 22.70 -11.22 0.77
N ASP A 6 23.74 -10.46 0.43
CA ASP A 6 24.71 -9.88 1.36
C ASP A 6 24.41 -8.42 1.75
N TYR A 7 23.24 -7.91 1.34
CA TYR A 7 22.72 -6.58 1.65
C TYR A 7 21.41 -6.68 2.47
N MET A 8 20.99 -5.55 3.03
CA MET A 8 19.69 -5.40 3.68
C MET A 8 18.60 -5.16 2.63
N LEU A 9 17.41 -5.70 2.88
CA LEU A 9 16.26 -5.61 1.96
C LEU A 9 15.50 -4.29 2.17
N ILE A 10 14.69 -3.90 1.20
CA ILE A 10 13.73 -2.80 1.35
C ILE A 10 12.34 -3.39 1.16
N SER A 11 11.47 -3.15 2.13
CA SER A 11 10.07 -3.52 2.05
C SER A 11 9.26 -2.32 1.57
N THR A 12 8.42 -2.54 0.56
CA THR A 12 7.60 -1.48 -0.04
C THR A 12 6.14 -1.53 0.37
N ASP A 13 5.80 -2.36 1.36
CA ASP A 13 4.49 -2.45 1.99
C ASP A 13 4.62 -2.94 3.42
N ASP A 14 4.28 -2.07 4.37
CA ASP A 14 4.24 -2.36 5.80
C ASP A 14 3.24 -1.42 6.47
N HIS A 15 2.62 -1.89 7.55
CA HIS A 15 1.53 -1.23 8.22
C HIS A 15 1.90 -0.71 9.60
N ILE A 16 1.25 0.40 9.94
CA ILE A 16 1.30 1.02 11.26
C ILE A 16 0.01 0.66 11.98
N ILE A 17 0.09 0.06 13.16
CA ILE A 17 -1.04 0.06 14.09
C ILE A 17 -0.97 1.37 14.84
N GLU A 18 -1.80 2.34 14.44
CA GLU A 18 -1.78 3.68 15.02
C GLU A 18 -1.97 3.58 16.54
N PRO A 19 -1.08 4.18 17.35
CA PRO A 19 -1.24 4.21 18.79
C PRO A 19 -2.38 5.15 19.22
N PRO A 20 -2.90 5.02 20.46
CA PRO A 20 -4.00 5.87 20.94
C PRO A 20 -3.72 7.38 20.90
N ASP A 21 -2.46 7.79 20.88
CA ASP A 21 -2.04 9.18 21.03
C ASP A 21 -1.82 9.94 19.71
N VAL A 22 -2.12 9.33 18.54
CA VAL A 22 -1.96 9.99 17.22
C VAL A 22 -2.60 11.38 17.19
N TRP A 23 -3.83 11.53 17.66
CA TRP A 23 -4.56 12.81 17.62
C TRP A 23 -4.54 13.59 18.95
N HIS A 24 -4.08 12.98 20.04
CA HIS A 24 -4.10 13.59 21.37
C HIS A 24 -3.26 14.87 21.41
N GLY A 25 -3.90 15.99 21.74
CA GLY A 25 -3.20 17.28 21.88
C GLY A 25 -2.76 17.92 20.56
N ARG A 26 -3.07 17.31 19.40
CA ARG A 26 -2.66 17.83 18.08
C ARG A 26 -3.74 18.61 17.34
N LEU A 27 -4.99 18.45 17.73
CA LEU A 27 -6.14 19.14 17.15
C LEU A 27 -6.51 20.42 17.92
N GLU A 28 -7.21 21.33 17.26
CA GLU A 28 -7.84 22.48 17.91
C GLU A 28 -8.80 22.00 19.03
N ALA A 29 -8.93 22.74 20.13
CA ALA A 29 -9.70 22.33 21.30
C ALA A 29 -11.15 21.90 20.99
N LYS A 30 -11.80 22.54 20.00
CA LYS A 30 -13.16 22.20 19.55
C LYS A 30 -13.29 20.81 18.91
N TYR A 31 -12.18 20.21 18.47
CA TYR A 31 -12.16 18.91 17.78
C TYR A 31 -11.63 17.77 18.63
N GLN A 32 -10.92 18.06 19.73
CA GLN A 32 -10.23 17.04 20.55
C GLN A 32 -11.16 15.90 21.02
N SER A 33 -12.37 16.24 21.49
CA SER A 33 -13.34 15.24 21.95
C SER A 33 -14.02 14.45 20.82
N ARG A 34 -13.84 14.86 19.56
CA ARG A 34 -14.41 14.23 18.36
C ARG A 34 -13.36 13.56 17.48
N ALA A 35 -12.09 13.65 17.86
CA ALA A 35 -10.99 13.00 17.16
C ALA A 35 -11.15 11.47 17.19
N PRO A 36 -10.49 10.71 16.30
CA PRO A 36 -10.44 9.27 16.43
C PRO A 36 -9.85 8.89 17.78
N GLN A 37 -10.48 7.93 18.47
CA GLN A 37 -10.09 7.48 19.81
C GLN A 37 -10.22 5.97 19.93
N ILE A 38 -9.38 5.36 20.77
CA ILE A 38 -9.57 3.98 21.19
C ILE A 38 -10.48 3.95 22.42
N VAL A 39 -11.53 3.16 22.36
CA VAL A 39 -12.47 2.93 23.47
C VAL A 39 -12.68 1.44 23.69
N GLU A 40 -13.04 1.08 24.92
CA GLU A 40 -13.58 -0.25 25.23
C GLU A 40 -15.04 -0.30 24.80
N LEU A 41 -15.36 -1.19 23.86
CA LEU A 41 -16.73 -1.44 23.41
C LEU A 41 -16.96 -2.94 23.27
N ASP A 42 -17.97 -3.47 23.95
CA ASP A 42 -18.34 -4.90 23.94
C ASP A 42 -17.18 -5.85 24.31
N GLY A 43 -16.25 -5.37 25.16
CA GLY A 43 -15.07 -6.12 25.62
C GLY A 43 -13.87 -6.09 24.65
N GLU A 44 -13.95 -5.27 23.60
CA GLU A 44 -12.89 -5.11 22.59
C GLU A 44 -12.37 -3.67 22.57
N GLU A 45 -11.07 -3.53 22.32
CA GLU A 45 -10.45 -2.23 22.01
C GLU A 45 -10.81 -1.85 20.57
N ARG A 46 -11.54 -0.73 20.41
CA ARG A 46 -12.01 -0.26 19.10
C ARG A 46 -11.63 1.18 18.87
N TRP A 47 -11.17 1.46 17.66
CA TRP A 47 -11.09 2.81 17.13
C TRP A 47 -12.49 3.33 16.79
N VAL A 48 -12.83 4.49 17.31
CA VAL A 48 -14.11 5.17 17.07
C VAL A 48 -13.84 6.54 16.47
N PHE A 49 -14.47 6.81 15.33
CA PHE A 49 -14.48 8.13 14.71
C PHE A 49 -15.86 8.37 14.07
N GLU A 50 -16.59 9.34 14.62
CA GLU A 50 -18.02 9.53 14.32
C GLU A 50 -18.80 8.21 14.48
N ASP A 51 -19.50 7.76 13.44
CA ASP A 51 -20.29 6.52 13.45
C ASP A 51 -19.43 5.27 13.13
N GLN A 52 -18.16 5.45 12.78
CA GLN A 52 -17.26 4.36 12.40
C GLN A 52 -16.65 3.72 13.64
N LYS A 53 -16.70 2.39 13.68
CA LYS A 53 -16.16 1.55 14.76
C LYS A 53 -15.27 0.48 14.15
N LEU A 54 -13.96 0.66 14.24
CA LEU A 54 -12.95 -0.19 13.63
C LEU A 54 -12.25 -1.00 14.72
N ILE A 55 -11.99 -2.27 14.43
CA ILE A 55 -11.14 -3.13 15.27
C ILE A 55 -9.74 -3.17 14.68
N ASN A 56 -8.73 -3.32 15.53
CA ASN A 56 -7.48 -3.91 15.09
C ASN A 56 -7.74 -5.40 14.90
N THR A 57 -7.86 -5.86 13.65
CA THR A 57 -8.10 -7.28 13.40
C THR A 57 -6.90 -8.08 13.89
N GLY A 58 -7.12 -9.26 14.48
CA GLY A 58 -6.02 -10.10 14.91
C GLY A 58 -5.10 -10.48 13.75
N LEU A 59 -5.65 -10.72 12.55
CA LEU A 59 -4.85 -10.97 11.35
C LEU A 59 -3.95 -9.79 10.96
N SER A 60 -4.22 -8.58 11.43
CA SER A 60 -3.34 -7.42 11.20
C SER A 60 -2.15 -7.34 12.16
N VAL A 61 -2.02 -8.26 13.13
CA VAL A 61 -1.00 -8.20 14.19
C VAL A 61 -0.42 -9.58 14.55
N MET A 62 0.01 -10.29 13.50
CA MET A 62 0.53 -11.66 13.56
C MET A 62 2.06 -11.76 13.44
N ALA A 63 2.78 -10.66 13.24
CA ALA A 63 4.25 -10.65 13.20
C ALA A 63 4.90 -11.43 14.36
N GLY A 64 5.59 -12.52 14.01
CA GLY A 64 6.31 -13.38 14.95
C GLY A 64 5.43 -14.34 15.76
N LYS A 65 4.13 -14.43 15.47
CA LYS A 65 3.21 -15.42 16.07
C LYS A 65 3.25 -16.74 15.28
N LYS A 66 2.78 -17.82 15.92
CA LYS A 66 2.66 -19.12 15.25
C LYS A 66 1.34 -19.18 14.46
N TYR A 67 1.31 -19.97 13.40
CA TYR A 67 0.12 -20.09 12.55
C TYR A 67 -1.11 -20.63 13.30
N GLU A 68 -0.91 -21.44 14.34
CA GLU A 68 -2.00 -21.94 15.18
C GLU A 68 -2.68 -20.84 16.01
N ASP A 69 -2.00 -19.70 16.21
CA ASP A 69 -2.51 -18.54 16.94
C ASP A 69 -3.23 -17.53 16.02
N TYR A 70 -3.27 -17.78 14.71
CA TYR A 70 -3.91 -16.88 13.74
C TYR A 70 -5.42 -16.83 13.96
N ASN A 71 -5.95 -15.63 14.13
CA ASN A 71 -7.34 -15.42 14.48
C ASN A 71 -7.81 -14.01 14.07
N PRO A 72 -8.98 -13.85 13.42
CA PRO A 72 -9.45 -12.56 12.94
C PRO A 72 -10.14 -11.68 14.00
N LYS A 73 -10.37 -12.17 15.22
CA LYS A 73 -11.03 -11.37 16.28
C LYS A 73 -10.22 -10.13 16.64
N ALA A 74 -10.88 -9.15 17.27
CA ALA A 74 -10.22 -7.94 17.73
C ALA A 74 -8.99 -8.26 18.59
N ALA A 75 -7.87 -7.66 18.26
CA ALA A 75 -6.63 -7.74 19.02
C ALA A 75 -6.44 -6.49 19.87
N ARG A 76 -5.86 -6.70 21.05
CA ARG A 76 -5.55 -5.62 22.00
C ARG A 76 -4.09 -5.21 21.85
N PHE A 77 -3.76 -3.96 22.16
CA PHE A 77 -2.37 -3.47 22.13
C PHE A 77 -1.44 -4.29 23.03
N ALA A 78 -1.96 -4.79 24.15
CA ALA A 78 -1.23 -5.65 25.08
C ALA A 78 -0.83 -7.01 24.46
N ASP A 79 -1.56 -7.48 23.45
CA ASP A 79 -1.33 -8.76 22.76
C ASP A 79 -0.51 -8.61 21.46
N MET A 80 -0.14 -7.36 21.14
CA MET A 80 0.62 -7.01 19.95
C MET A 80 2.10 -6.90 20.28
N ARG A 81 2.94 -7.25 19.30
CA ARG A 81 4.36 -6.94 19.37
C ARG A 81 4.54 -5.41 19.43
N PRO A 82 5.41 -4.86 20.30
CA PRO A 82 5.59 -3.40 20.41
C PRO A 82 5.92 -2.72 19.09
N GLY A 83 6.70 -3.35 18.20
CA GLY A 83 7.01 -2.80 16.88
C GLY A 83 5.78 -2.55 15.98
N CYS A 84 4.61 -3.09 16.31
CA CYS A 84 3.35 -2.75 15.62
C CYS A 84 2.97 -1.27 15.79
N TYR A 85 3.27 -0.66 16.95
CA TYR A 85 2.79 0.68 17.33
C TYR A 85 3.87 1.58 17.98
N ASP A 86 5.11 1.10 18.15
CA ASP A 86 6.27 1.90 18.58
C ASP A 86 7.34 1.91 17.48
N PRO A 87 7.72 3.08 16.93
CA PRO A 87 8.68 3.16 15.82
C PRO A 87 10.12 2.80 16.22
N LYS A 88 10.51 2.93 17.50
CA LYS A 88 11.83 2.53 17.98
C LYS A 88 11.92 1.01 18.11
N GLU A 89 10.87 0.37 18.59
CA GLU A 89 10.78 -1.09 18.59
C GLU A 89 10.67 -1.64 17.17
N ARG A 90 9.95 -0.94 16.27
CA ARG A 90 9.91 -1.28 14.84
C ARG A 90 11.30 -1.36 14.22
N LEU A 91 12.18 -0.39 14.51
CA LEU A 91 13.54 -0.40 13.97
C LEU A 91 14.34 -1.63 14.41
N LYS A 92 14.13 -2.13 15.65
CA LYS A 92 14.75 -3.37 16.13
C LYS A 92 14.20 -4.59 15.39
N ASP A 93 12.91 -4.61 15.10
CA ASP A 93 12.28 -5.67 14.32
C ASP A 93 12.80 -5.69 12.89
N MET A 94 12.93 -4.51 12.27
CA MET A 94 13.58 -4.36 10.97
C MET A 94 15.02 -4.87 10.97
N ASP A 95 15.81 -4.56 12.02
CA ASP A 95 17.19 -5.06 12.15
C ASP A 95 17.24 -6.58 12.31
N LEU A 96 16.34 -7.15 13.10
CA LEU A 96 16.20 -8.60 13.30
C LEU A 96 15.89 -9.32 11.98
N ASP A 97 15.01 -8.74 11.17
CA ASP A 97 14.50 -9.34 9.94
C ASP A 97 15.32 -8.97 8.69
N GLY A 98 16.35 -8.13 8.83
CA GLY A 98 17.23 -7.75 7.73
C GLY A 98 16.68 -6.69 6.78
N ILE A 99 15.79 -5.82 7.26
CA ILE A 99 15.12 -4.77 6.49
C ILE A 99 15.78 -3.41 6.76
N GLU A 100 16.29 -2.74 5.72
CA GLU A 100 16.88 -1.41 5.83
C GLU A 100 15.81 -0.34 5.91
N ALA A 101 14.80 -0.41 5.03
CA ALA A 101 13.73 0.58 4.96
C ALA A 101 12.37 -0.05 4.70
N GLN A 102 11.33 0.59 5.22
CA GLN A 102 9.92 0.22 5.06
C GLN A 102 9.12 1.40 4.55
N VAL A 103 8.27 1.15 3.56
CA VAL A 103 7.24 2.09 3.09
C VAL A 103 5.96 1.83 3.87
N LEU A 104 5.41 2.88 4.47
CA LEU A 104 4.42 2.74 5.54
C LEU A 104 3.01 3.11 5.08
N PHE A 105 2.09 2.17 5.21
CA PHE A 105 0.66 2.35 5.03
C PHE A 105 -0.06 2.52 6.39
N PRO A 106 -1.05 3.44 6.46
CA PRO A 106 -1.97 3.52 7.60
C PRO A 106 -2.83 2.27 7.76
N SER A 107 -3.28 1.98 8.98
CA SER A 107 -4.35 0.99 9.24
C SER A 107 -5.67 1.67 9.63
N THR A 108 -5.67 2.53 10.65
CA THR A 108 -6.85 3.17 11.24
C THR A 108 -7.44 4.27 10.37
N PRO A 109 -6.64 5.16 9.74
CA PRO A 109 -7.13 6.01 8.64
C PRO A 109 -7.68 5.21 7.44
N GLY A 110 -7.45 3.89 7.41
CA GLY A 110 -7.53 3.03 6.26
C GLY A 110 -6.29 3.22 5.36
N MET A 111 -5.94 2.18 4.57
CA MET A 111 -4.72 2.13 3.75
C MET A 111 -4.47 3.37 2.88
N ALA A 112 -5.52 4.13 2.55
CA ALA A 112 -5.44 5.36 1.77
C ALA A 112 -6.43 6.45 2.24
N GLY A 113 -6.69 6.54 3.55
CA GLY A 113 -7.51 7.63 4.12
C GLY A 113 -9.03 7.43 3.97
N GLN A 114 -9.49 6.19 3.83
CA GLN A 114 -10.91 5.84 3.69
C GLN A 114 -11.74 6.33 4.87
N THR A 115 -11.25 6.16 6.10
CA THR A 115 -11.95 6.55 7.33
C THR A 115 -12.35 8.02 7.29
N PHE A 116 -11.47 8.89 6.81
CA PHE A 116 -11.76 10.33 6.66
C PHE A 116 -12.60 10.64 5.42
N SER A 117 -12.39 9.89 4.35
CA SER A 117 -13.18 10.01 3.12
C SER A 117 -14.66 9.61 3.31
N GLU A 118 -14.96 8.77 4.29
CA GLU A 118 -16.30 8.27 4.59
C GLU A 118 -16.98 9.04 5.74
N ALA A 119 -16.24 9.88 6.46
CA ALA A 119 -16.78 10.70 7.53
C ALA A 119 -17.77 11.77 7.04
N ASN A 120 -18.73 12.11 7.88
CA ASN A 120 -19.77 13.09 7.62
C ASN A 120 -19.23 14.53 7.75
N ASP A 121 -18.50 14.84 8.83
CA ASP A 121 -17.93 16.18 9.04
C ASP A 121 -16.60 16.31 8.27
N LYS A 122 -16.67 16.88 7.05
CA LYS A 122 -15.50 17.07 6.20
C LYS A 122 -14.48 18.09 6.74
N GLU A 123 -14.88 19.00 7.62
CA GLU A 123 -13.95 19.93 8.26
C GLU A 123 -13.11 19.18 9.30
N LEU A 124 -13.77 18.41 10.18
CA LEU A 124 -13.08 17.55 11.15
C LEU A 124 -12.23 16.49 10.45
N ALA A 125 -12.76 15.82 9.43
CA ALA A 125 -12.04 14.79 8.68
C ALA A 125 -10.77 15.35 8.04
N LEU A 126 -10.82 16.57 7.47
CA LEU A 126 -9.63 17.25 6.96
C LEU A 126 -8.61 17.49 8.06
N ARG A 127 -9.03 17.99 9.24
CA ARG A 127 -8.12 18.21 10.37
C ARG A 127 -7.47 16.93 10.87
N CYS A 128 -8.23 15.85 11.01
CA CYS A 128 -7.71 14.56 11.44
C CYS A 128 -6.74 13.95 10.41
N LEU A 129 -7.04 14.07 9.11
CA LEU A 129 -6.16 13.64 8.03
C LEU A 129 -4.84 14.41 8.02
N GLN A 130 -4.90 15.75 8.12
CA GLN A 130 -3.72 16.59 8.18
C GLN A 130 -2.84 16.26 9.40
N THR A 131 -3.50 16.05 10.55
CA THR A 131 -2.84 15.66 11.79
C THR A 131 -2.16 14.29 11.68
N TYR A 132 -2.78 13.33 11.00
CA TYR A 132 -2.16 12.03 10.74
C TYR A 132 -0.90 12.17 9.89
N ASN A 133 -0.97 12.94 8.80
CA ASN A 133 0.19 13.21 7.95
C ASN A 133 1.32 13.91 8.73
N ASP A 134 0.99 14.83 9.65
CA ASP A 134 1.98 15.47 10.53
C ASP A 134 2.62 14.49 11.50
N TRP A 135 1.79 13.70 12.20
CA TRP A 135 2.23 12.69 13.15
C TRP A 135 3.13 11.62 12.49
N LEU A 136 2.77 11.20 11.27
CA LEU A 136 3.56 10.24 10.52
C LEU A 136 4.99 10.77 10.30
N ALA A 137 5.13 12.03 9.90
CA ALA A 137 6.43 12.64 9.67
C ALA A 137 7.19 12.94 10.97
N ASP A 138 6.55 13.64 11.92
CA ASP A 138 7.23 14.24 13.08
C ASP A 138 7.39 13.29 14.28
N SER A 139 6.68 12.17 14.29
CA SER A 139 6.66 11.24 15.42
C SER A 139 6.99 9.81 15.00
N TRP A 140 6.28 9.26 14.00
CA TRP A 140 6.52 7.88 13.59
C TRP A 140 7.83 7.74 12.80
N CYS A 141 8.04 8.56 11.77
CA CYS A 141 9.24 8.52 10.95
C CYS A 141 10.45 9.19 11.61
N ALA A 142 10.23 10.10 12.57
CA ALA A 142 11.29 10.91 13.20
C ALA A 142 12.47 10.13 13.80
N PRO A 143 12.30 8.94 14.43
CA PRO A 143 13.42 8.16 14.93
C PRO A 143 14.43 7.78 13.85
N ASN A 144 13.99 7.54 12.61
CA ASN A 144 14.88 7.34 11.47
C ASN A 144 14.16 7.57 10.12
N PRO A 145 14.09 8.81 9.61
CA PRO A 145 13.35 9.13 8.38
C PRO A 145 14.00 8.60 7.10
N ARG A 146 15.20 8.01 7.18
CA ARG A 146 15.84 7.28 6.08
C ARG A 146 15.35 5.83 5.98
N ARG A 147 14.87 5.26 7.08
CA ARG A 147 14.42 3.87 7.18
C ARG A 147 12.89 3.76 7.23
N LEU A 148 12.21 4.71 7.85
CA LEU A 148 10.75 4.74 7.97
C LEU A 148 10.18 5.74 6.96
N ILE A 149 9.54 5.23 5.91
CA ILE A 149 9.18 6.03 4.74
C ILE A 149 7.67 6.30 4.71
N GLY A 150 7.28 7.51 5.11
CA GLY A 150 5.89 7.95 5.14
C GLY A 150 5.31 8.26 3.76
N GLN A 151 4.00 8.06 3.64
CA GLN A 151 3.20 8.37 2.45
C GLN A 151 2.07 9.35 2.81
N THR A 152 1.72 10.21 1.87
CA THR A 152 0.66 11.20 2.10
C THR A 152 -0.69 10.60 1.75
N ILE A 153 -1.65 10.64 2.69
CA ILE A 153 -3.08 10.48 2.36
C ILE A 153 -3.70 11.85 2.06
N VAL A 154 -4.73 11.90 1.22
CA VAL A 154 -5.34 13.16 0.74
C VAL A 154 -6.87 13.14 0.83
N PRO A 155 -7.51 14.31 1.04
CA PRO A 155 -8.97 14.42 1.07
C PRO A 155 -9.58 14.26 -0.34
N LEU A 156 -10.12 13.08 -0.63
CA LEU A 156 -10.63 12.72 -1.97
C LEU A 156 -11.81 13.57 -2.47
N TRP A 157 -12.52 14.22 -1.53
CA TRP A 157 -13.75 14.97 -1.79
C TRP A 157 -13.54 16.39 -2.33
N ASP A 158 -12.33 16.94 -2.28
CA ASP A 158 -12.01 18.25 -2.89
C ASP A 158 -10.60 18.24 -3.50
N MET A 159 -10.53 18.35 -4.82
CA MET A 159 -9.28 18.29 -5.58
C MET A 159 -8.27 19.39 -5.20
N ARG A 160 -8.74 20.59 -4.82
CA ARG A 160 -7.83 21.67 -4.39
C ARG A 160 -7.19 21.33 -3.05
N LEU A 161 -7.98 20.78 -2.12
CA LEU A 161 -7.47 20.30 -0.85
C LEU A 161 -6.52 19.11 -1.05
N ALA A 162 -6.85 18.18 -1.95
CA ALA A 162 -6.02 17.02 -2.24
C ALA A 162 -4.64 17.42 -2.76
N VAL A 163 -4.58 18.32 -3.75
CA VAL A 163 -3.32 18.84 -4.29
C VAL A 163 -2.54 19.61 -3.23
N ALA A 164 -3.20 20.50 -2.47
CA ALA A 164 -2.53 21.28 -1.43
C ALA A 164 -1.94 20.39 -0.33
N GLU A 165 -2.68 19.36 0.08
CA GLU A 165 -2.24 18.41 1.10
C GLU A 165 -1.12 17.51 0.60
N PHE A 166 -1.19 17.02 -0.64
CA PHE A 166 -0.09 16.27 -1.24
C PHE A 166 1.21 17.09 -1.29
N GLN A 167 1.14 18.34 -1.76
CA GLN A 167 2.30 19.25 -1.74
C GLN A 167 2.82 19.51 -0.32
N ARG A 168 1.93 19.54 0.68
CA ARG A 168 2.32 19.66 2.09
C ARG A 168 3.04 18.42 2.58
N GLY A 169 2.54 17.23 2.28
CA GLY A 169 3.19 15.96 2.59
C GLY A 169 4.60 15.86 1.98
N LEU A 170 4.81 16.35 0.76
CA LEU A 170 6.15 16.45 0.17
C LEU A 170 7.10 17.34 1.01
N ARG A 171 6.59 18.46 1.54
CA ARG A 171 7.38 19.34 2.45
C ARG A 171 7.67 18.69 3.80
N LEU A 172 6.80 17.79 4.26
CA LEU A 172 7.03 16.97 5.45
C LEU A 172 8.05 15.84 5.20
N GLY A 173 8.41 15.57 3.95
CA GLY A 173 9.37 14.54 3.57
C GLY A 173 8.75 13.21 3.14
N HIS A 174 7.42 13.13 3.00
CA HIS A 174 6.75 11.94 2.48
C HIS A 174 7.21 11.62 1.05
N LYS A 175 7.26 10.33 0.72
CA LYS A 175 7.88 9.83 -0.52
C LYS A 175 6.90 9.23 -1.53
N ALA A 176 5.60 9.31 -1.25
CA ALA A 176 4.55 8.84 -2.14
C ALA A 176 3.19 9.46 -1.79
N LEU A 177 2.24 9.32 -2.71
CA LEU A 177 0.80 9.46 -2.44
C LEU A 177 0.22 8.07 -2.15
N SER A 178 -0.49 7.87 -1.04
CA SER A 178 -1.34 6.69 -0.87
C SER A 178 -2.76 7.01 -1.36
N MET A 179 -3.26 6.22 -2.31
CA MET A 179 -4.52 6.44 -3.01
C MET A 179 -5.35 5.16 -3.06
N PRO A 180 -6.68 5.21 -2.84
CA PRO A 180 -7.56 4.09 -3.12
C PRO A 180 -7.35 3.50 -4.50
N ASN A 181 -7.24 2.17 -4.59
CA ASN A 181 -7.13 1.46 -5.86
C ASN A 181 -8.47 1.39 -6.63
N ASP A 182 -9.60 1.65 -5.95
CA ASP A 182 -10.95 1.64 -6.52
C ASP A 182 -11.82 2.76 -5.89
N PRO A 183 -11.51 4.03 -6.19
CA PRO A 183 -12.23 5.18 -5.63
C PRO A 183 -13.70 5.23 -6.06
N GLN A 184 -14.05 4.63 -7.21
CA GLN A 184 -15.43 4.58 -7.68
C GLN A 184 -16.35 3.73 -6.79
N SER A 185 -15.82 2.69 -6.16
CA SER A 185 -16.58 1.90 -5.17
C SER A 185 -16.82 2.66 -3.86
N MET A 186 -16.15 3.79 -3.67
CA MET A 186 -16.37 4.75 -2.58
C MET A 186 -17.23 5.96 -3.00
N GLY A 187 -17.74 5.98 -4.25
CA GLY A 187 -18.56 7.08 -4.77
C GLY A 187 -17.77 8.24 -5.42
N TYR A 188 -16.45 8.10 -5.58
CA TYR A 188 -15.60 9.10 -6.25
C TYR A 188 -15.41 8.78 -7.75
N PRO A 189 -14.88 9.70 -8.57
CA PRO A 189 -14.60 9.40 -9.98
C PRO A 189 -13.57 8.27 -10.15
N ARG A 190 -13.66 7.54 -11.27
CA ARG A 190 -12.66 6.52 -11.64
C ARG A 190 -11.27 7.12 -11.74
N LEU A 191 -10.22 6.33 -11.50
CA LEU A 191 -8.81 6.81 -11.57
C LEU A 191 -8.45 7.51 -12.89
N SER A 192 -9.07 7.09 -13.99
CA SER A 192 -8.84 7.64 -15.32
C SER A 192 -9.67 8.89 -15.63
N ASP A 193 -10.57 9.29 -14.74
CA ASP A 193 -11.36 10.51 -14.88
C ASP A 193 -10.47 11.76 -14.78
N ARG A 194 -10.81 12.77 -15.58
CA ARG A 194 -10.11 14.06 -15.64
C ARG A 194 -10.19 14.83 -14.32
N TYR A 195 -11.15 14.52 -13.45
CA TYR A 195 -11.22 15.04 -12.08
C TYR A 195 -9.88 14.93 -11.35
N TRP A 196 -9.16 13.83 -11.53
CA TRP A 196 -7.88 13.56 -10.85
C TRP A 196 -6.65 14.19 -11.53
N ASP A 197 -6.78 14.73 -12.74
CA ASP A 197 -5.63 15.25 -13.51
C ASP A 197 -4.79 16.27 -12.73
N PRO A 198 -5.35 17.24 -11.97
CA PRO A 198 -4.53 18.15 -11.17
C PRO A 198 -3.64 17.46 -10.13
N LEU A 199 -4.13 16.38 -9.51
CA LEU A 199 -3.35 15.57 -8.57
C LEU A 199 -2.31 14.74 -9.33
N TRP A 200 -2.67 14.14 -10.46
CA TRP A 200 -1.75 13.39 -11.33
C TRP A 200 -0.60 14.26 -11.83
N ASP A 201 -0.89 15.45 -12.33
CA ASP A 201 0.12 16.43 -12.77
C ASP A 201 1.09 16.76 -11.63
N THR A 202 0.56 17.00 -10.43
CA THR A 202 1.37 17.34 -9.25
C THR A 202 2.25 16.17 -8.80
N VAL A 203 1.72 14.94 -8.78
CA VAL A 203 2.50 13.74 -8.41
C VAL A 203 3.55 13.43 -9.48
N GLU A 204 3.20 13.58 -10.75
CA GLU A 204 4.10 13.38 -11.88
C GLU A 204 5.27 14.36 -11.83
N GLU A 205 5.02 15.65 -11.58
CA GLU A 205 6.03 16.70 -11.44
C GLU A 205 6.96 16.42 -10.25
N ALA A 206 6.39 16.01 -9.10
CA ALA A 206 7.17 15.61 -7.92
C ALA A 206 8.02 14.36 -8.19
N GLY A 207 7.63 13.54 -9.16
CA GLY A 207 8.33 12.34 -9.61
C GLY A 207 8.41 11.25 -8.54
N VAL A 208 7.44 11.19 -7.65
CA VAL A 208 7.22 10.14 -6.64
C VAL A 208 6.06 9.24 -7.06
N PRO A 209 5.94 7.99 -6.56
CA PRO A 209 4.86 7.10 -6.97
C PRO A 209 3.52 7.42 -6.28
N VAL A 210 2.45 6.89 -6.90
CA VAL A 210 1.15 6.67 -6.27
C VAL A 210 1.07 5.22 -5.82
N SER A 211 0.96 4.99 -4.53
CA SER A 211 0.75 3.68 -3.94
C SER A 211 -0.73 3.32 -3.87
N MET A 212 -1.06 2.18 -4.45
CA MET A 212 -2.41 1.59 -4.49
C MET A 212 -2.34 0.22 -3.83
N HIS A 213 -2.57 0.22 -2.53
CA HIS A 213 -2.71 -1.00 -1.75
C HIS A 213 -3.97 -1.75 -2.19
N ILE A 214 -3.98 -3.08 -2.10
CA ILE A 214 -5.27 -3.79 -2.12
C ILE A 214 -6.13 -3.30 -0.96
N ALA A 215 -7.33 -3.82 -0.79
CA ALA A 215 -8.11 -3.49 0.40
C ALA A 215 -8.43 -1.98 0.61
N SER A 216 -8.17 -1.12 -0.38
CA SER A 216 -8.25 0.34 -0.27
C SER A 216 -9.44 0.96 -1.02
N GLY A 217 -10.31 0.12 -1.58
CA GLY A 217 -11.56 0.45 -2.26
C GLY A 217 -12.19 -0.77 -2.92
N THR A 218 -11.33 -1.67 -3.44
CA THR A 218 -11.73 -2.89 -4.16
C THR A 218 -12.57 -3.83 -3.31
N GLN A 219 -12.23 -3.93 -2.03
CA GLN A 219 -13.11 -4.30 -0.92
C GLN A 219 -14.60 -4.27 -1.30
N LYS A 220 -15.20 -3.09 -1.42
CA LYS A 220 -16.66 -2.91 -1.55
C LYS A 220 -17.25 -3.55 -2.81
N ARG A 221 -16.43 -3.75 -3.85
CA ARG A 221 -16.83 -4.35 -5.13
C ARG A 221 -16.63 -5.86 -5.18
N TRP A 222 -15.59 -6.36 -4.53
CA TRP A 222 -15.19 -7.78 -4.51
C TRP A 222 -15.59 -8.49 -3.19
N PHE A 223 -16.22 -7.77 -2.27
CA PHE A 223 -16.84 -8.26 -1.04
C PHE A 223 -18.20 -9.00 -1.15
N PRO A 224 -18.80 -9.38 -2.30
CA PRO A 224 -19.85 -10.42 -2.23
C PRO A 224 -19.33 -11.82 -1.83
N LEU A 225 -18.04 -11.94 -1.45
CA LEU A 225 -17.43 -13.12 -0.80
C LEU A 225 -17.20 -12.85 0.69
N THR A 226 -18.19 -12.28 1.38
CA THR A 226 -18.11 -12.01 2.82
C THR A 226 -17.85 -13.33 3.58
N PRO A 227 -16.80 -13.42 4.40
CA PRO A 227 -16.65 -14.55 5.33
C PRO A 227 -17.92 -14.68 6.17
N GLY A 228 -18.64 -15.79 6.02
CA GLY A 228 -19.91 -16.03 6.72
C GLY A 228 -21.16 -16.05 5.83
N GLU A 229 -21.10 -15.56 4.59
CA GLU A 229 -22.17 -15.75 3.58
C GLU A 229 -21.99 -17.06 2.79
N GLY A 230 -21.51 -18.11 3.46
CA GLY A 230 -21.28 -19.45 2.89
C GLY A 230 -19.89 -19.69 2.29
N SER A 231 -19.06 -18.65 2.14
CA SER A 231 -17.66 -18.78 1.70
C SER A 231 -16.68 -18.71 2.87
N PRO A 232 -15.71 -19.64 2.98
CA PRO A 232 -14.64 -19.55 3.98
C PRO A 232 -13.73 -18.32 3.76
N ALA A 233 -13.16 -17.78 4.84
CA ALA A 233 -12.20 -16.67 4.78
C ALA A 233 -10.97 -16.96 3.92
N THR A 234 -10.59 -18.23 3.76
CA THR A 234 -9.48 -18.66 2.90
C THR A 234 -9.69 -18.27 1.44
N VAL A 235 -10.94 -18.23 0.96
CA VAL A 235 -11.23 -17.76 -0.41
C VAL A 235 -10.85 -16.30 -0.56
N PHE A 236 -11.24 -15.46 0.41
CA PHE A 236 -10.92 -14.04 0.42
C PHE A 236 -9.40 -13.81 0.43
N ILE A 237 -8.69 -14.45 1.35
CA ILE A 237 -7.22 -14.35 1.46
C ILE A 237 -6.54 -14.79 0.15
N THR A 238 -7.05 -15.85 -0.49
CA THR A 238 -6.49 -16.36 -1.75
C THR A 238 -6.63 -15.38 -2.92
N VAL A 239 -7.77 -14.69 -3.03
CA VAL A 239 -8.08 -13.85 -4.20
C VAL A 239 -7.82 -12.36 -3.99
N GLY A 240 -7.70 -11.92 -2.74
CA GLY A 240 -7.48 -10.52 -2.35
C GLY A 240 -6.38 -9.82 -3.16
N PRO A 241 -5.16 -10.39 -3.25
CA PRO A 241 -4.07 -9.81 -4.04
C PRO A 241 -4.43 -9.54 -5.51
N THR A 242 -5.28 -10.38 -6.10
CA THR A 242 -5.71 -10.25 -7.51
C THR A 242 -6.73 -9.14 -7.76
N ALA A 243 -7.21 -8.45 -6.72
CA ALA A 243 -8.13 -7.32 -6.87
C ALA A 243 -7.55 -6.21 -7.78
N ASN A 244 -6.23 -6.02 -7.75
CA ASN A 244 -5.52 -5.09 -8.61
C ASN A 244 -5.47 -5.51 -10.09
N PHE A 245 -5.85 -6.75 -10.44
CA PHE A 245 -5.93 -7.20 -11.84
C PHE A 245 -6.79 -6.28 -12.69
N THR A 246 -8.00 -5.97 -12.21
CA THR A 246 -8.95 -5.13 -12.94
C THR A 246 -8.56 -3.66 -12.91
N VAL A 247 -7.97 -3.20 -11.80
CA VAL A 247 -7.48 -1.83 -11.64
C VAL A 247 -6.37 -1.55 -12.64
N ILE A 248 -5.35 -2.42 -12.72
CA ILE A 248 -4.23 -2.27 -13.65
C ILE A 248 -4.71 -2.31 -15.10
N ALA A 249 -5.63 -3.24 -15.44
CA ALA A 249 -6.20 -3.31 -16.78
C ALA A 249 -6.93 -2.01 -17.16
N ASP A 250 -7.74 -1.45 -16.25
CA ASP A 250 -8.47 -0.20 -16.47
C ASP A 250 -7.51 0.99 -16.62
N MET A 251 -6.50 1.11 -15.77
CA MET A 251 -5.49 2.18 -15.86
C MET A 251 -4.76 2.18 -17.20
N ILE A 252 -4.43 1.00 -17.73
CA ILE A 252 -3.79 0.87 -19.04
C ILE A 252 -4.77 1.24 -20.16
N PHE A 253 -5.92 0.56 -20.25
CA PHE A 253 -6.83 0.72 -21.39
C PHE A 253 -7.61 2.03 -21.41
N SER A 254 -7.81 2.68 -20.27
CA SER A 254 -8.43 4.01 -20.18
C SER A 254 -7.53 5.15 -20.68
N GLY A 255 -6.26 4.85 -20.97
CA GLY A 255 -5.28 5.83 -21.41
C GLY A 255 -4.75 6.75 -20.31
N LEU A 256 -5.04 6.47 -19.03
CA LEU A 256 -4.48 7.22 -17.90
C LEU A 256 -2.95 7.30 -18.01
N LEU A 257 -2.31 6.14 -18.19
CA LEU A 257 -0.86 6.02 -18.31
C LEU A 257 -0.32 6.65 -19.60
N HIS A 258 -1.13 6.72 -20.65
CA HIS A 258 -0.75 7.39 -21.89
C HIS A 258 -0.70 8.91 -21.74
N ARG A 259 -1.66 9.50 -21.01
CA ARG A 259 -1.76 10.95 -20.78
C ARG A 259 -0.72 11.47 -19.80
N HIS A 260 -0.38 10.66 -18.79
CA HIS A 260 0.59 10.99 -17.75
C HIS A 260 1.78 10.04 -17.84
N PRO A 261 2.71 10.22 -18.80
CA PRO A 261 3.72 9.20 -19.15
C PRO A 261 4.85 9.01 -18.13
N LYS A 262 5.02 9.92 -17.18
CA LYS A 262 6.05 9.87 -16.11
C LYS A 262 5.45 9.52 -14.75
N LEU A 263 4.13 9.58 -14.61
CA LEU A 263 3.41 9.13 -13.42
C LEU A 263 3.64 7.63 -13.20
N ARG A 264 3.97 7.26 -11.97
CA ARG A 264 4.32 5.90 -11.58
C ARG A 264 3.39 5.41 -10.47
N PHE A 265 3.03 4.14 -10.53
CA PHE A 265 2.10 3.51 -9.60
C PHE A 265 2.72 2.28 -8.95
N VAL A 266 2.31 1.99 -7.73
CA VAL A 266 2.66 0.76 -7.00
C VAL A 266 1.38 -0.03 -6.74
N SER A 267 1.34 -1.27 -7.23
CA SER A 267 0.36 -2.28 -6.83
C SER A 267 0.88 -2.96 -5.57
N ALA A 268 0.47 -2.44 -4.41
CA ALA A 268 0.88 -2.90 -3.08
C ALA A 268 0.02 -4.10 -2.63
N GLU A 269 0.65 -5.07 -1.96
CA GLU A 269 0.07 -6.36 -1.52
C GLU A 269 -0.62 -7.16 -2.66
N GLY A 270 -0.25 -6.89 -3.91
CA GLY A 270 -0.96 -7.40 -5.09
C GLY A 270 -0.51 -8.79 -5.54
N GLY A 271 0.66 -9.23 -5.11
CA GLY A 271 1.35 -10.38 -5.71
C GLY A 271 1.72 -10.15 -7.18
N ILE A 272 2.53 -11.05 -7.75
CA ILE A 272 3.14 -10.83 -9.07
C ILE A 272 2.87 -11.96 -10.07
N GLY A 273 2.50 -13.16 -9.62
CA GLY A 273 2.31 -14.34 -10.46
C GLY A 273 1.26 -14.16 -11.56
N TRP A 274 0.14 -13.51 -11.25
CA TRP A 274 -0.94 -13.26 -12.22
C TRP A 274 -0.60 -12.16 -13.23
N ILE A 275 0.38 -11.30 -12.94
CA ILE A 275 0.73 -10.16 -13.80
C ILE A 275 1.24 -10.64 -15.16
N GLY A 276 2.04 -11.71 -15.19
CA GLY A 276 2.51 -12.31 -16.44
C GLY A 276 1.35 -12.67 -17.38
N TYR A 277 0.31 -13.31 -16.82
CA TYR A 277 -0.91 -13.62 -17.56
C TYR A 277 -1.68 -12.36 -17.98
N LEU A 278 -1.86 -11.38 -17.07
CA LEU A 278 -2.54 -10.12 -17.40
C LEU A 278 -1.88 -9.44 -18.61
N LEU A 279 -0.55 -9.31 -18.62
CA LEU A 279 0.17 -8.62 -19.68
C LEU A 279 0.07 -9.34 -21.02
N GLN A 280 0.21 -10.67 -21.03
CA GLN A 280 -0.01 -11.46 -22.24
C GLN A 280 -1.44 -11.24 -22.77
N ARG A 281 -2.43 -11.38 -21.88
CA ARG A 281 -3.84 -11.27 -22.24
C ARG A 281 -4.18 -9.87 -22.76
N ALA A 282 -3.67 -8.83 -22.10
CA ALA A 282 -3.91 -7.45 -22.48
C ALA A 282 -3.28 -7.11 -23.84
N ASP A 283 -2.04 -7.55 -24.09
CA ASP A 283 -1.40 -7.38 -25.41
C ASP A 283 -2.22 -8.07 -26.51
N GLU A 284 -2.67 -9.31 -26.30
CA GLU A 284 -3.56 -9.99 -27.24
C GLU A 284 -4.88 -9.26 -27.46
N VAL A 285 -5.49 -8.75 -26.38
CA VAL A 285 -6.75 -8.00 -26.45
C VAL A 285 -6.55 -6.73 -27.26
N TYR A 286 -5.46 -6.01 -27.04
CA TYR A 286 -5.11 -4.83 -27.83
C TYR A 286 -4.96 -5.18 -29.31
N HIS A 287 -4.25 -6.26 -29.65
CA HIS A 287 -4.09 -6.67 -31.04
C HIS A 287 -5.42 -7.05 -31.72
N LYS A 288 -6.28 -7.79 -31.02
CA LYS A 288 -7.54 -8.32 -31.58
C LYS A 288 -8.68 -7.30 -31.58
N HIS A 289 -8.75 -6.42 -30.57
CA HIS A 289 -9.95 -5.62 -30.31
C HIS A 289 -9.77 -4.10 -30.50
N ARG A 290 -8.53 -3.55 -30.56
CA ARG A 290 -8.31 -2.09 -30.60
C ARG A 290 -9.01 -1.36 -31.75
N HIS A 291 -9.24 -2.02 -32.88
CA HIS A 291 -9.86 -1.39 -34.06
C HIS A 291 -11.33 -1.03 -33.85
N TRP A 292 -12.08 -1.80 -33.06
CA TRP A 292 -13.47 -1.51 -32.73
C TRP A 292 -13.62 -0.82 -31.37
N SER A 293 -12.83 -1.23 -30.37
CA SER A 293 -12.91 -0.64 -29.02
C SER A 293 -12.20 0.71 -28.89
N LYS A 294 -11.28 1.02 -29.82
CA LYS A 294 -10.54 2.29 -29.94
C LYS A 294 -10.03 2.82 -28.58
N PRO A 295 -9.27 2.00 -27.81
CA PRO A 295 -8.72 2.47 -26.55
C PRO A 295 -7.77 3.65 -26.83
N PRO A 296 -7.74 4.69 -25.97
CA PRO A 296 -6.90 5.88 -26.14
C PRO A 296 -5.42 5.60 -25.79
N ILE A 297 -4.84 4.57 -26.41
CA ILE A 297 -3.45 4.17 -26.27
C ILE A 297 -2.86 3.83 -27.66
N THR A 298 -1.56 4.02 -27.81
CA THR A 298 -0.83 3.81 -29.08
C THR A 298 0.08 2.59 -29.03
N GLU A 299 0.57 2.24 -27.84
CA GLU A 299 1.45 1.10 -27.62
C GLU A 299 0.67 -0.11 -27.08
N LYS A 300 1.31 -1.28 -27.08
CA LYS A 300 0.73 -2.47 -26.45
C LYS A 300 0.68 -2.32 -24.92
N PRO A 301 -0.34 -2.83 -24.22
CA PRO A 301 -0.48 -2.74 -22.76
C PRO A 301 0.78 -3.01 -21.94
N SER A 302 1.56 -4.03 -22.30
CA SER A 302 2.79 -4.36 -21.57
C SER A 302 3.90 -3.29 -21.67
N PHE A 303 3.83 -2.39 -22.66
CA PHE A 303 4.68 -1.20 -22.70
C PHE A 303 4.35 -0.25 -21.54
N TYR A 304 3.06 0.06 -21.35
CA TYR A 304 2.62 0.98 -20.30
C TYR A 304 2.88 0.42 -18.90
N PHE A 305 2.63 -0.87 -18.69
CA PHE A 305 2.96 -1.52 -17.42
C PHE A 305 4.45 -1.38 -17.11
N ARG A 306 5.35 -1.81 -18.01
CA ARG A 306 6.80 -1.74 -17.78
C ARG A 306 7.31 -0.32 -17.58
N ARG A 307 6.66 0.67 -18.19
CA ARG A 307 7.03 2.08 -18.05
C ARG A 307 6.64 2.67 -16.69
N GLN A 308 5.51 2.25 -16.11
CA GLN A 308 4.84 3.06 -15.07
C GLN A 308 4.32 2.29 -13.87
N ILE A 309 4.16 0.97 -13.92
CA ILE A 309 3.57 0.21 -12.83
C ILE A 309 4.65 -0.66 -12.18
N PHE A 310 4.72 -0.58 -10.88
CA PHE A 310 5.55 -1.41 -10.02
C PHE A 310 4.63 -2.31 -9.19
N ALA A 311 5.05 -3.53 -8.91
CA ALA A 311 4.24 -4.49 -8.19
C ALA A 311 5.03 -5.11 -7.06
N ASN A 312 4.36 -5.22 -5.92
CA ASN A 312 4.95 -5.79 -4.73
C ASN A 312 4.60 -7.28 -4.60
N PHE A 313 5.41 -8.01 -3.84
CA PHE A 313 5.14 -9.39 -3.46
C PHE A 313 5.86 -9.77 -2.16
N LEU A 314 5.28 -10.73 -1.45
CA LEU A 314 5.87 -11.37 -0.27
C LEU A 314 6.68 -12.63 -0.65
N ASP A 315 5.98 -13.75 -0.85
CA ASP A 315 6.53 -15.01 -1.33
C ASP A 315 5.73 -15.50 -2.56
N ASP A 316 6.28 -15.33 -3.75
CA ASP A 316 5.60 -15.63 -5.01
C ASP A 316 6.52 -16.35 -6.01
N ALA A 317 6.73 -17.65 -5.79
CA ALA A 317 7.57 -18.49 -6.66
C ALA A 317 7.13 -18.48 -8.14
N VAL A 318 5.83 -18.38 -8.40
CA VAL A 318 5.27 -18.35 -9.76
C VAL A 318 5.67 -17.05 -10.45
N GLY A 319 5.49 -15.91 -9.78
CA GLY A 319 5.89 -14.62 -10.33
C GLY A 319 7.39 -14.44 -10.46
N ILE A 320 8.20 -14.99 -9.54
CA ILE A 320 9.67 -15.00 -9.66
C ILE A 320 10.11 -15.77 -10.92
N THR A 321 9.45 -16.89 -11.21
CA THR A 321 9.68 -17.65 -12.46
C THR A 321 9.29 -16.82 -13.68
N ALA A 322 8.16 -16.12 -13.61
CA ALA A 322 7.66 -15.26 -14.69
C ALA A 322 8.27 -13.85 -14.76
N ARG A 323 9.26 -13.52 -13.91
CA ARG A 323 9.77 -12.15 -13.72
C ARG A 323 10.20 -11.43 -14.99
N HIS A 324 10.71 -12.15 -16.00
CA HIS A 324 11.11 -11.59 -17.30
C HIS A 324 9.92 -11.22 -18.18
N HIS A 325 8.79 -11.92 -18.03
CA HIS A 325 7.56 -11.57 -18.72
C HIS A 325 6.95 -10.31 -18.11
N ILE A 326 7.05 -10.17 -16.78
CA ILE A 326 6.55 -9.00 -16.03
C ILE A 326 7.46 -7.79 -16.27
N GLY A 327 8.75 -7.92 -15.95
CA GLY A 327 9.77 -6.88 -15.97
C GLY A 327 10.49 -6.82 -14.62
N VAL A 328 11.75 -7.26 -14.58
CA VAL A 328 12.57 -7.27 -13.35
C VAL A 328 12.67 -5.88 -12.71
N ASP A 329 12.71 -4.83 -13.53
CA ASP A 329 12.81 -3.43 -13.07
C ASP A 329 11.49 -2.87 -12.49
N ASN A 330 10.42 -3.67 -12.47
CA ASN A 330 9.09 -3.30 -11.99
C ASN A 330 8.68 -4.08 -10.73
N LEU A 331 9.49 -5.04 -10.28
CA LEU A 331 9.17 -5.86 -9.10
C LEU A 331 9.84 -5.29 -7.85
N MET A 332 9.12 -5.29 -6.74
CA MET A 332 9.61 -4.86 -5.43
C MET A 332 9.18 -5.87 -4.37
N PHE A 333 10.04 -6.11 -3.38
CA PHE A 333 9.73 -6.98 -2.26
C PHE A 333 8.94 -6.25 -1.19
N GLU A 334 8.05 -6.96 -0.50
CA GLU A 334 7.36 -6.47 0.68
C GLU A 334 7.35 -7.50 1.81
N VAL A 335 7.27 -7.00 3.03
CA VAL A 335 7.18 -7.82 4.24
C VAL A 335 5.76 -7.85 4.78
N ASP A 336 4.94 -6.83 4.50
CA ASP A 336 3.57 -6.70 5.02
C ASP A 336 3.53 -6.78 6.55
N TYR A 337 4.54 -6.21 7.22
CA TYR A 337 4.55 -6.22 8.68
C TYR A 337 3.41 -5.34 9.20
N PRO A 338 2.56 -5.76 10.16
CA PRO A 338 2.63 -7.00 10.94
C PRO A 338 1.53 -8.01 10.60
N HIS A 339 0.95 -7.95 9.41
CA HIS A 339 -0.19 -8.74 9.01
C HIS A 339 0.11 -10.25 8.94
N SER A 340 -0.92 -11.06 8.72
CA SER A 340 -0.84 -12.53 8.74
C SER A 340 -0.01 -13.11 7.61
N ASP A 341 0.05 -12.44 6.45
CA ASP A 341 0.85 -12.89 5.32
C ASP A 341 2.34 -12.56 5.49
N THR A 342 2.69 -11.82 6.54
CA THR A 342 4.04 -11.29 6.75
C THR A 342 5.14 -12.34 6.68
N THR A 343 6.26 -11.96 6.06
CA THR A 343 7.46 -12.80 6.02
C THR A 343 8.33 -12.67 7.27
N PHE A 344 8.03 -11.70 8.16
CA PHE A 344 8.75 -11.49 9.41
C PHE A 344 8.66 -12.71 10.37
N PRO A 345 9.73 -13.11 11.09
CA PRO A 345 11.11 -12.58 11.06
C PRO A 345 12.02 -13.41 10.14
N ASN A 346 11.47 -13.93 9.04
CA ASN A 346 12.13 -14.86 8.12
C ASN A 346 12.40 -14.25 6.74
N SER A 347 12.30 -12.93 6.57
CA SER A 347 12.37 -12.28 5.26
C SER A 347 13.67 -12.58 4.53
N ARG A 348 14.82 -12.49 5.22
CA ARG A 348 16.13 -12.85 4.64
C ARG A 348 16.21 -14.32 4.19
N ARG A 349 15.63 -15.22 4.99
CA ARG A 349 15.65 -16.66 4.71
C ARG A 349 14.82 -16.95 3.46
N ILE A 350 13.58 -16.45 3.43
CA ILE A 350 12.67 -16.60 2.28
C ILE A 350 13.30 -16.00 1.02
N ALA A 351 13.85 -14.79 1.12
CA ALA A 351 14.55 -14.15 0.01
C ALA A 351 15.71 -15.03 -0.52
N SER A 352 16.56 -15.56 0.37
CA SER A 352 17.69 -16.41 0.00
C SER A 352 17.25 -17.73 -0.64
N GLU A 353 16.19 -18.36 -0.13
CA GLU A 353 15.67 -19.62 -0.65
C GLU A 353 15.05 -19.42 -2.04
N ARG A 354 14.16 -18.43 -2.17
CA ARG A 354 13.39 -18.16 -3.40
C ARG A 354 14.23 -17.63 -4.55
N PHE A 355 15.31 -16.91 -4.25
CA PHE A 355 16.18 -16.29 -5.25
C PHE A 355 17.52 -17.01 -5.44
N SER A 356 17.67 -18.21 -4.87
CA SER A 356 18.90 -19.02 -4.99
C SER A 356 19.35 -19.23 -6.44
N GLU A 357 18.41 -19.37 -7.38
CA GLU A 357 18.67 -19.52 -8.82
C GLU A 357 18.54 -18.21 -9.63
N VAL A 358 18.17 -17.10 -8.99
CA VAL A 358 18.05 -15.79 -9.65
C VAL A 358 19.43 -15.11 -9.69
N PRO A 359 19.84 -14.52 -10.82
CA PRO A 359 21.10 -13.76 -10.89
C PRO A 359 21.16 -12.66 -9.83
N ALA A 360 22.29 -12.55 -9.13
CA ALA A 360 22.45 -11.61 -8.00
C ALA A 360 22.07 -10.16 -8.34
N GLY A 361 22.37 -9.69 -9.56
CA GLY A 361 21.99 -8.34 -10.00
C GLY A 361 20.48 -8.15 -10.16
N GLU A 362 19.74 -9.19 -10.59
CA GLU A 362 18.27 -9.15 -10.64
C GLU A 362 17.68 -9.20 -9.24
N ALA A 363 18.20 -10.08 -8.38
CA ALA A 363 17.78 -10.17 -6.99
C ALA A 363 17.97 -8.83 -6.26
N ARG A 364 19.11 -8.15 -6.45
CA ARG A 364 19.37 -6.84 -5.84
C ARG A 364 18.41 -5.76 -6.32
N LYS A 365 18.07 -5.75 -7.62
CA LYS A 365 17.04 -4.83 -8.14
C LYS A 365 15.70 -5.02 -7.45
N ILE A 366 15.27 -6.28 -7.37
CA ILE A 366 13.93 -6.64 -6.85
C ILE A 366 13.84 -6.38 -5.34
N PHE A 367 14.87 -6.73 -4.58
CA PHE A 367 14.88 -6.56 -3.12
C PHE A 367 15.29 -5.17 -2.64
N ARG A 368 15.84 -4.31 -3.51
CA ARG A 368 16.45 -3.05 -3.08
C ARG A 368 16.38 -1.94 -4.13
N ASP A 369 17.11 -2.08 -5.24
CA ASP A 369 17.45 -0.92 -6.06
C ASP A 369 16.22 -0.31 -6.77
N ASN A 370 15.20 -1.12 -7.09
CA ASN A 370 13.94 -0.62 -7.65
C ASN A 370 13.22 0.31 -6.67
N ALA A 371 13.14 -0.06 -5.39
CA ALA A 371 12.53 0.76 -4.35
C ALA A 371 13.31 2.06 -4.13
N ILE A 372 14.66 1.99 -4.05
CA ILE A 372 15.52 3.18 -3.92
C ILE A 372 15.24 4.18 -5.06
N ARG A 373 15.23 3.69 -6.30
CA ARG A 373 14.97 4.51 -7.49
C ARG A 373 13.55 5.07 -7.51
N LEU A 374 12.55 4.28 -7.17
CA LEU A 374 11.15 4.68 -7.28
C LEU A 374 10.79 5.73 -6.24
N PHE A 375 11.12 5.48 -4.97
CA PHE A 375 10.78 6.35 -3.84
C PHE A 375 11.84 7.43 -3.57
N LYS A 376 12.92 7.50 -4.37
CA LYS A 376 14.03 8.45 -4.19
C LYS A 376 14.61 8.38 -2.77
N LEU A 377 14.94 7.17 -2.35
CA LEU A 377 15.50 6.90 -1.02
C LEU A 377 16.97 7.30 -1.01
N ASP A 378 17.40 7.93 0.08
CA ASP A 378 18.81 8.22 0.33
C ASP A 378 19.48 7.01 0.98
N LEU A 379 19.68 5.95 0.19
CA LEU A 379 20.31 4.69 0.58
C LEU A 379 21.31 4.29 -0.52
N ALA A 380 22.46 3.74 -0.12
CA ALA A 380 23.57 3.38 -1.01
C ALA A 380 23.42 1.99 -1.64
#